data_AF-A0AAU2S7Y8-F1
#
_entry.id   AF-A0AAU2S7Y8-F1
#
_cell.length_a   1.000
_cell.length_b   1.000
_cell.length_c   1.000
_cell.angle_alpha   90.00
_cell.angle_beta   90.00
_cell.angle_gamma   90.00
#
_symmetry.space_group_name_H-M   'P 1'
#
loop_
_entity.id
_entity.type
_entity.pdbx_description
1 polymer ?
#
loop_
_entity_poly.entity_id
_entity_poly.type
_entity_poly.pdbx_seq_one_letter_code
_entity_poly.pdbx_strand_id
1 'polypeptide(L)'
;MFELETAPHTARMLLLSACDGQQASIARADDPSRALLRVQLPTRPDPRSYADWMWVACPIVLPPTVPPNAVLHLPTLRVHQSTVRADLAYTHAVPKARRSGHTIALGVDWGLNTLLSAGAVRLYGDGKITALGAGAMFRAAGVLAKQHRLRRESEHLHTKTDQYQRLMAE
;
A
#
# COMPACT_ATOMS: atom_id res chain seq x y z
N MET A 1 8.25 -20.49 -22.01
CA MET A 1 8.51 -19.27 -22.80
C MET A 1 8.11 -18.11 -21.92
N PHE A 2 9.06 -17.27 -21.50
CA PHE A 2 8.77 -16.08 -20.70
C PHE A 2 8.95 -14.88 -21.61
N GLU A 3 7.86 -14.18 -21.91
CA GLU A 3 7.93 -12.84 -22.47
C GLU A 3 8.31 -11.88 -21.35
N LEU A 4 9.24 -10.95 -21.62
CA LEU A 4 9.49 -9.85 -20.72
C LEU A 4 8.19 -9.08 -20.51
N GLU A 5 7.84 -8.85 -19.25
CA GLU A 5 6.71 -8.00 -18.90
C GLU A 5 6.91 -6.64 -19.58
N THR A 6 5.95 -6.22 -20.40
CA THR A 6 6.01 -4.94 -21.09
C THR A 6 6.25 -3.81 -20.10
N ALA A 7 7.01 -2.79 -20.51
CA ALA A 7 7.31 -1.62 -19.68
C ALA A 7 6.05 -1.17 -18.92
N PRO A 8 6.12 -1.02 -17.59
CA PRO A 8 4.93 -0.82 -16.77
C PRO A 8 4.20 0.43 -17.25
N HIS A 9 2.89 0.29 -17.47
CA HIS A 9 2.07 1.43 -17.86
C HIS A 9 1.88 2.35 -16.65
N THR A 10 2.73 3.37 -16.54
CA THR A 10 2.58 4.39 -15.50
C THR A 10 1.36 5.23 -15.80
N ALA A 11 0.35 5.16 -14.93
CA ALA A 11 -0.81 6.05 -15.03
C ALA A 11 -0.36 7.51 -15.01
N ARG A 12 -1.03 8.37 -15.78
CA ARG A 12 -0.83 9.83 -15.67
C ARG A 12 -1.32 10.27 -14.28
N MET A 13 -0.38 10.61 -13.40
CA MET A 13 -0.61 10.94 -12.01
C MET A 13 0.03 12.28 -11.65
N LEU A 14 -0.61 13.02 -10.74
CA LEU A 14 -0.08 14.22 -10.10
C LEU A 14 0.05 13.95 -8.60
N LEU A 15 1.29 13.86 -8.12
CA LEU A 15 1.63 13.54 -6.73
C LEU A 15 1.66 14.81 -5.87
N LEU A 16 0.51 15.24 -5.35
CA LEU A 16 0.44 16.48 -4.56
C LEU A 16 1.15 16.38 -3.20
N SER A 17 1.43 15.18 -2.71
CA SER A 17 2.22 14.98 -1.49
C SER A 17 3.66 15.47 -1.60
N ALA A 18 4.18 15.69 -2.81
CA ALA A 18 5.49 16.27 -3.05
C ALA A 18 5.44 17.80 -3.19
N CYS A 19 4.25 18.39 -3.26
CA CYS A 19 4.06 19.83 -3.31
C CYS A 19 4.16 20.45 -1.92
N ASP A 20 4.62 21.70 -1.87
CA ASP A 20 4.52 22.50 -0.66
C ASP A 20 3.16 23.21 -0.53
N GLY A 21 2.96 23.89 0.59
CA GLY A 21 1.72 24.63 0.88
C GLY A 21 1.46 25.83 -0.03
N GLN A 22 2.44 26.25 -0.86
CA GLN A 22 2.23 27.31 -1.84
C GLN A 22 1.51 26.79 -3.10
N GLN A 23 1.57 25.48 -3.36
CA GLN A 23 1.02 24.86 -4.57
C GLN A 23 -0.26 24.06 -4.32
N ALA A 24 -0.38 23.40 -3.16
CA ALA A 24 -1.54 22.62 -2.82
C ALA A 24 -1.83 22.64 -1.31
N SER A 25 -3.11 22.58 -0.95
CA SER A 25 -3.54 22.38 0.44
C SER A 25 -4.81 21.53 0.49
N ILE A 26 -4.98 20.79 1.57
CA ILE A 26 -6.21 20.04 1.85
C ILE A 26 -6.66 20.32 3.27
N ALA A 27 -7.95 20.60 3.44
CA ALA A 27 -8.55 20.80 4.74
C ALA A 27 -9.91 20.11 4.78
N ARG A 28 -10.35 19.68 5.97
CA ARG A 28 -11.75 19.30 6.17
C ARG A 28 -12.62 20.54 6.06
N ALA A 29 -13.81 20.38 5.50
CA ALA A 29 -14.85 21.39 5.60
C ALA A 29 -15.51 21.32 6.99
N ASP A 30 -16.43 22.25 7.28
CA ASP A 30 -17.22 22.23 8.52
C ASP A 30 -18.01 20.92 8.66
N ASP A 31 -18.44 20.34 7.53
CA ASP A 31 -19.01 19.01 7.44
C ASP A 31 -17.88 17.94 7.42
N PRO A 32 -17.79 17.04 8.43
CA PRO A 32 -16.76 16.01 8.49
C PRO A 32 -16.79 15.01 7.33
N SER A 33 -17.89 14.92 6.58
CA SER A 33 -17.97 14.08 5.38
C SER A 33 -17.35 14.74 4.14
N ARG A 34 -16.83 15.97 4.27
CA ARG A 34 -16.28 16.74 3.16
C ARG A 34 -14.87 17.23 3.45
N ALA A 35 -14.07 17.28 2.40
CA ALA A 35 -12.79 17.95 2.37
C ALA A 35 -12.72 18.91 1.19
N LEU A 36 -11.94 19.97 1.34
CA LEU A 36 -11.64 20.92 0.29
C LEU A 36 -10.17 20.77 -0.09
N LEU A 37 -9.92 20.24 -1.28
CA LEU A 37 -8.60 20.27 -1.90
C LEU A 37 -8.48 21.60 -2.66
N ARG A 38 -7.40 22.34 -2.43
CA ARG A 38 -7.05 23.53 -3.21
C ARG A 38 -5.74 23.26 -3.93
N VAL A 39 -5.70 23.53 -5.23
CA VAL A 39 -4.51 23.35 -6.07
C VAL A 39 -4.32 24.59 -6.92
N GLN A 40 -3.07 25.02 -7.09
CA GLN A 40 -2.74 26.00 -8.12
C GLN A 40 -2.70 25.33 -9.48
N LEU A 41 -3.56 25.78 -10.39
CA LEU A 41 -3.56 25.33 -11.77
C LEU A 41 -3.25 26.51 -12.70
N PRO A 42 -2.51 26.27 -13.80
CA PRO A 42 -2.24 27.30 -14.77
C PRO A 42 -3.53 27.64 -15.52
N THR A 43 -3.78 28.92 -15.74
CA THR A 43 -4.93 29.41 -16.51
C THR A 43 -4.69 29.38 -18.02
N ARG A 44 -3.42 29.13 -18.43
CA ARG A 44 -2.97 29.04 -19.83
C ARG A 44 -1.96 27.90 -20.00
N PRO A 45 -1.78 27.34 -21.22
CA PRO A 45 -0.85 26.24 -21.45
C PRO A 45 0.63 26.54 -21.20
N ASP A 46 1.05 27.80 -21.36
CA ASP A 46 2.43 28.27 -21.19
C ASP A 46 2.45 29.42 -20.16
N PRO A 47 2.45 29.11 -18.83
CA PRO A 47 2.44 30.12 -17.78
C PRO A 47 3.80 30.82 -17.69
N ARG A 48 3.81 32.15 -17.69
CA ARG A 48 5.02 33.00 -17.72
C ARG A 48 5.26 33.76 -16.43
N SER A 49 4.22 33.92 -15.62
CA SER A 49 4.27 34.65 -14.35
C SER A 49 3.31 34.03 -13.34
N TYR A 50 3.40 34.45 -12.08
CA TYR A 50 2.48 34.02 -11.03
C TYR A 50 1.01 34.40 -11.32
N ALA A 51 0.76 35.45 -12.11
CA ALA A 51 -0.59 35.86 -12.52
C ALA A 51 -1.26 34.84 -13.46
N ASP A 52 -0.48 33.94 -14.08
CA ASP A 52 -0.98 32.86 -14.91
C ASP A 52 -1.42 31.63 -14.08
N TRP A 53 -1.39 31.72 -12.76
CA TRP A 53 -1.80 30.66 -11.84
C TRP A 53 -3.01 31.09 -11.04
N MET A 54 -3.95 30.18 -10.86
CA MET A 54 -5.11 30.41 -10.02
C MET A 54 -5.34 29.26 -9.06
N TRP A 55 -5.82 29.60 -7.86
CA TRP A 55 -6.28 28.60 -6.91
C TRP A 55 -7.64 28.04 -7.36
N VAL A 56 -7.68 26.74 -7.56
CA VAL A 56 -8.91 26.00 -7.86
C VAL A 56 -9.30 25.20 -6.63
N ALA A 57 -10.58 25.31 -6.26
CA ALA A 57 -11.17 24.59 -5.15
C ALA A 57 -11.90 23.33 -5.67
N CYS A 58 -11.50 22.18 -5.15
CA CYS A 58 -11.99 20.86 -5.54
C CYS A 58 -12.64 20.20 -4.31
N PRO A 59 -13.98 20.23 -4.19
CA PRO A 59 -14.68 19.53 -3.12
C PRO A 59 -14.50 18.01 -3.26
N ILE A 60 -14.17 17.35 -2.16
CA ILE A 60 -14.03 15.90 -2.06
C ILE A 60 -15.03 15.39 -1.03
N VAL A 61 -15.85 14.42 -1.43
CA VAL A 61 -16.72 13.68 -0.51
C VAL A 61 -15.90 12.53 0.09
N LEU A 62 -15.81 12.50 1.41
CA LEU A 62 -15.08 11.47 2.14
C LEU A 62 -16.00 10.28 2.42
N PRO A 63 -15.53 9.04 2.21
CA PRO A 63 -16.31 7.86 2.56
C PRO A 63 -16.46 7.73 4.09
N PRO A 64 -17.51 7.05 4.58
CA PRO A 64 -17.77 6.90 6.01
C PRO A 64 -16.67 6.12 6.76
N THR A 65 -15.77 5.47 6.03
CA THR A 65 -14.60 4.78 6.57
C THR A 65 -13.51 5.74 7.06
N VAL A 66 -13.53 7.01 6.66
CA VAL A 66 -12.55 8.01 7.11
C VAL A 66 -13.05 8.64 8.43
N PRO A 67 -12.35 8.44 9.56
CA PRO A 67 -12.78 8.99 10.84
C PRO A 67 -12.87 10.52 10.81
N PRO A 68 -13.83 11.15 11.51
CA PRO A 68 -13.98 12.61 11.54
C PRO A 68 -12.74 13.37 12.01
N ASN A 69 -11.98 12.77 12.94
CA ASN A 69 -10.76 13.33 13.52
C ASN A 69 -9.47 12.87 12.79
N ALA A 70 -9.59 12.22 11.63
CA ALA A 70 -8.43 11.83 10.86
C ALA A 70 -7.76 13.06 10.21
N VAL A 71 -6.44 13.10 10.31
CA VAL A 71 -5.57 14.04 9.60
C VAL A 71 -5.51 13.61 8.14
N LEU A 72 -5.96 14.48 7.24
CA LEU A 72 -5.93 14.24 5.80
C LEU A 72 -4.59 14.67 5.23
N HIS A 73 -4.07 13.89 4.27
CA HIS A 73 -2.83 14.20 3.55
C HIS A 73 -3.12 14.65 2.12
N LEU A 74 -2.20 15.37 1.48
CA LEU A 74 -2.36 15.76 0.08
C LEU A 74 -2.47 14.49 -0.81
N PRO A 75 -3.51 14.38 -1.65
CA PRO A 75 -3.78 13.15 -2.40
C PRO A 75 -2.91 13.03 -3.65
N THR A 76 -2.83 11.83 -4.20
CA THR A 76 -2.43 11.65 -5.60
C THR A 76 -3.66 11.82 -6.49
N LEU A 77 -3.57 12.69 -7.50
CA LEU A 77 -4.63 12.82 -8.50
C LEU A 77 -4.30 11.97 -9.72
N ARG A 78 -5.28 11.22 -10.22
CA ARG A 78 -5.13 10.42 -11.43
C ARG A 78 -6.37 10.46 -12.30
N VAL A 79 -6.18 10.42 -13.61
CA VAL A 79 -7.28 10.35 -14.57
C VAL A 79 -7.72 8.90 -14.72
N HIS A 80 -8.99 8.63 -14.50
CA HIS A 80 -9.60 7.32 -14.68
C HIS A 80 -10.95 7.47 -15.37
N GLN A 81 -11.09 6.91 -16.58
CA GLN A 81 -12.36 6.90 -17.34
C GLN A 81 -13.03 8.29 -17.38
N SER A 82 -12.30 9.31 -17.83
CA SER A 82 -12.72 10.73 -17.89
C SER A 82 -12.99 11.44 -16.56
N THR A 83 -12.79 10.77 -15.42
CA THR A 83 -12.91 11.37 -14.09
C THR A 83 -11.54 11.54 -13.45
N VAL A 84 -11.40 12.51 -12.55
CA VAL A 84 -10.21 12.64 -11.70
C VAL A 84 -10.49 11.91 -10.38
N ARG A 85 -9.67 10.91 -10.07
CA ARG A 85 -9.69 10.23 -8.77
C ARG A 85 -8.63 10.85 -7.87
N ALA A 86 -9.02 11.11 -6.63
CA ALA A 86 -8.12 11.54 -5.57
C ALA A 86 -7.83 10.34 -4.65
N ASP A 87 -6.64 9.78 -4.76
CA ASP A 87 -6.17 8.72 -3.88
C ASP A 87 -5.66 9.39 -2.58
N LEU A 88 -6.56 9.45 -1.59
CA LEU A 88 -6.38 10.21 -0.35
C LEU A 88 -5.93 9.32 0.81
N ALA A 89 -4.73 9.59 1.33
CA ALA A 89 -4.26 9.00 2.57
C ALA A 89 -4.72 9.81 3.79
N TYR A 90 -4.93 9.12 4.92
CA TYR A 90 -5.22 9.77 6.20
C TYR A 90 -4.51 9.05 7.35
N THR A 91 -4.21 9.80 8.41
CA THR A 91 -3.72 9.26 9.68
C THR A 91 -4.77 9.49 10.74
N HIS A 92 -5.04 8.48 11.57
CA HIS A 92 -5.86 8.64 12.76
C HIS A 92 -5.22 7.93 13.94
N ALA A 93 -5.35 8.52 15.13
CA ALA A 93 -4.88 7.88 16.34
C ALA A 93 -5.78 6.68 16.67
N VAL A 94 -5.19 5.50 16.79
CA VAL A 94 -5.87 4.30 17.30
C VAL A 94 -5.60 4.24 18.81
N PRO A 95 -6.63 4.27 19.66
CA PRO A 95 -6.43 4.14 21.11
C PRO A 95 -5.68 2.86 21.44
N LYS A 96 -4.67 2.96 22.30
CA LYS A 96 -3.96 1.78 22.80
C LYS A 96 -4.98 0.91 23.55
N ALA A 97 -5.11 -0.34 23.14
CA ALA A 97 -5.95 -1.30 23.84
C ALA A 97 -5.51 -1.39 25.30
N ARG A 98 -6.45 -1.18 26.23
CA ARG A 98 -6.19 -1.39 27.66
C ARG A 98 -5.95 -2.88 27.88
N ARG A 99 -4.97 -3.24 28.70
CA ARG A 99 -4.79 -4.61 29.17
C ARG A 99 -6.04 -4.95 30.01
N SER A 100 -6.99 -5.66 29.41
CA SER A 100 -8.03 -6.36 30.15
C SER A 100 -7.49 -7.76 30.50
N GLY A 101 -8.05 -8.45 31.49
CA GLY A 101 -7.63 -9.80 31.89
C GLY A 101 -7.89 -10.83 30.80
N HIS A 102 -7.20 -10.73 29.66
CA HIS A 102 -7.36 -11.58 28.50
C HIS A 102 -6.95 -13.01 28.88
N THR A 103 -7.94 -13.90 28.92
CA THR A 103 -7.71 -15.32 29.18
C THR A 103 -7.42 -16.09 27.90
N ILE A 104 -7.35 -15.43 26.74
CA ILE A 104 -7.09 -16.03 25.44
C ILE A 104 -5.93 -15.28 24.79
N ALA A 105 -4.96 -16.03 24.27
CA ALA A 105 -3.87 -15.50 23.46
C ALA A 105 -3.84 -16.19 22.09
N LEU A 106 -3.53 -15.44 21.05
CA LEU A 106 -3.26 -15.93 19.70
C LEU A 106 -1.76 -15.76 19.42
N GLY A 107 -1.04 -16.86 19.28
CA GLY A 107 0.32 -16.88 18.79
C GLY A 107 0.31 -17.01 17.27
N VAL A 108 1.05 -16.16 16.58
CA VAL A 108 1.29 -16.24 15.13
C VAL A 108 2.79 -16.25 14.91
N ASP A 109 3.27 -17.22 14.15
CA ASP A 109 4.69 -17.40 13.83
C ASP A 109 4.91 -17.61 12.33
N TRP A 110 6.05 -17.13 11.83
CA TRP A 110 6.44 -17.20 10.42
C TRP A 110 7.74 -18.00 10.30
N GLY A 111 7.66 -19.18 9.69
CA GLY A 111 8.80 -20.07 9.47
C GLY A 111 9.05 -20.33 7.98
N LEU A 112 10.30 -20.57 7.58
CA LEU A 112 10.70 -20.77 6.18
C LEU A 112 9.92 -21.87 5.44
N ASN A 113 9.56 -22.95 6.14
CA ASN A 113 8.89 -24.11 5.53
C ASN A 113 7.35 -24.04 5.60
N THR A 114 6.85 -23.13 6.43
CA THR A 114 5.45 -23.08 6.86
C THR A 114 4.79 -21.81 6.37
N LEU A 115 5.59 -20.76 6.15
CA LEU A 115 5.22 -19.36 5.94
C LEU A 115 4.38 -18.78 7.09
N LEU A 116 3.30 -19.43 7.52
CA LEU A 116 2.44 -18.97 8.61
C LEU A 116 1.96 -20.14 9.47
N SER A 117 2.13 -20.04 10.77
CA SER A 117 1.44 -20.88 11.75
C SER A 117 0.73 -20.01 12.77
N ALA A 118 -0.44 -20.46 13.24
CA ALA A 118 -1.24 -19.75 14.21
C ALA A 118 -1.87 -20.72 15.20
N GLY A 119 -1.85 -20.39 16.49
CA GLY A 119 -2.45 -21.19 17.54
C GLY A 119 -3.07 -20.30 18.60
N ALA A 120 -4.27 -20.65 19.05
CA ALA A 120 -4.91 -19.98 20.16
C ALA A 120 -4.73 -20.81 21.43
N VAL A 121 -4.49 -20.15 22.56
CA VAL A 121 -4.39 -20.77 23.89
C VAL A 121 -5.28 -20.04 24.88
N ARG A 122 -5.79 -20.76 25.87
CA ARG A 122 -6.58 -20.22 26.98
C ARG A 122 -5.85 -20.41 28.29
N LEU A 123 -5.78 -19.35 29.09
CA LEU A 123 -5.37 -19.35 30.49
C LEU A 123 -6.61 -19.53 31.39
N TYR A 124 -6.59 -20.51 32.27
CA TYR A 124 -7.62 -20.72 33.30
C TYR A 124 -7.22 -20.07 34.63
N GLY A 125 -8.20 -19.91 35.54
CA GLY A 125 -7.99 -19.28 36.85
C GLY A 125 -7.03 -20.04 37.77
N ASP A 126 -6.76 -21.32 37.48
CA ASP A 126 -5.75 -22.13 38.18
C ASP A 126 -4.33 -22.00 37.60
N GLY A 127 -4.15 -21.09 36.63
CA GLY A 127 -2.86 -20.84 35.97
C GLY A 127 -2.54 -21.81 34.82
N LYS A 128 -3.40 -22.79 34.53
CA LYS A 128 -3.16 -23.72 33.42
C LYS A 128 -3.42 -23.07 32.08
N ILE A 129 -2.61 -23.44 31.08
CA ILE A 129 -2.78 -23.02 29.69
C ILE A 129 -3.15 -24.24 28.85
N THR A 130 -4.23 -24.14 28.07
CA THR A 130 -4.60 -25.18 27.08
C THR A 130 -4.75 -24.60 25.69
N ALA A 131 -4.32 -25.35 24.68
CA ALA A 131 -4.60 -25.02 23.29
C ALA A 131 -6.10 -25.02 23.01
N LEU A 132 -6.56 -24.01 22.27
CA LEU A 132 -7.92 -23.91 21.74
C LEU A 132 -7.92 -24.53 20.33
N GLY A 133 -8.05 -25.85 20.29
CA GLY A 133 -8.07 -26.63 19.05
C GLY A 133 -6.68 -26.94 18.50
N ALA A 134 -6.66 -27.56 17.32
CA ALA A 134 -5.45 -27.77 16.54
C ALA A 134 -5.16 -26.47 15.79
N GLY A 135 -4.01 -25.83 16.05
CA GLY A 135 -3.63 -24.60 15.35
C GLY A 135 -3.69 -24.72 13.83
N ALA A 136 -3.67 -23.57 13.15
CA ALA A 136 -3.62 -23.51 11.70
C ALA A 136 -2.17 -23.41 11.22
N MET A 137 -1.87 -24.08 10.11
CA MET A 137 -0.57 -24.04 9.45
C MET A 137 -0.80 -23.84 7.95
N PHE A 138 -0.14 -22.85 7.37
CA PHE A 138 -0.12 -22.70 5.92
C PHE A 138 0.77 -23.79 5.32
N ARG A 139 0.22 -24.60 4.42
CA ARG A 139 0.99 -25.65 3.74
C ARG A 139 1.68 -25.07 2.51
N ALA A 140 2.90 -24.59 2.69
CA ALA A 140 3.67 -23.91 1.64
C ALA A 140 4.21 -24.82 0.53
N ALA A 141 3.87 -26.11 0.49
CA ALA A 141 4.44 -27.08 -0.45
C ALA A 141 4.36 -26.63 -1.92
N GLY A 142 3.22 -26.06 -2.35
CA GLY A 142 3.07 -25.52 -3.71
C GLY A 142 3.96 -24.31 -3.99
N VAL A 143 4.14 -23.44 -2.99
CA VAL A 143 5.02 -22.26 -3.09
C VAL A 143 6.49 -22.69 -3.16
N LEU A 144 6.90 -23.63 -2.30
CA LEU A 144 8.26 -24.18 -2.27
C LEU A 144 8.60 -24.94 -3.55
N ALA A 145 7.65 -25.73 -4.09
CA ALA A 145 7.82 -26.40 -5.38
C ALA A 145 8.02 -25.41 -6.53
N LYS A 146 7.24 -24.32 -6.55
CA LYS A 146 7.40 -23.24 -7.53
C LYS A 146 8.74 -22.52 -7.37
N GLN A 147 9.16 -22.23 -6.14
CA GLN A 147 10.46 -21.60 -5.86
C GLN A 147 11.62 -22.48 -6.37
N HIS A 148 11.57 -23.78 -6.11
CA HIS A 148 12.60 -24.72 -6.58
C HIS A 148 12.67 -24.75 -8.11
N ARG A 149 11.51 -24.77 -8.80
CA ARG A 149 11.47 -24.70 -10.27
C ARG A 149 12.05 -23.40 -10.81
N LEU A 150 11.65 -22.25 -10.24
CA LEU A 150 12.14 -20.94 -10.65
C LEU A 150 13.64 -20.79 -10.44
N ARG A 151 14.18 -21.37 -9.35
CA ARG A 151 15.62 -21.39 -9.11
C ARG A 151 16.37 -22.13 -10.22
N ARG A 152 15.89 -23.31 -10.62
CA ARG A 152 16.49 -24.07 -11.74
C ARG A 152 16.41 -23.33 -13.06
N GLU A 153 15.29 -22.65 -13.34
CA GLU A 153 15.15 -21.83 -14.54
C GLU A 153 16.11 -20.63 -14.52
N SER A 154 16.27 -19.98 -13.35
CA SER A 154 17.22 -18.88 -13.18
C SER A 154 18.67 -19.32 -13.38
N GLU A 155 19.06 -20.48 -12.84
CA GLU A 155 20.40 -21.07 -13.02
C GLU A 155 20.66 -21.37 -14.51
N HIS A 156 19.67 -21.92 -15.22
CA HIS A 156 19.77 -22.16 -16.66
C HIS A 156 19.90 -20.86 -17.46
N LEU A 157 19.12 -19.82 -17.12
CA LEU A 157 19.18 -18.53 -17.79
C LEU A 157 20.52 -17.82 -17.52
N HIS A 158 21.05 -17.86 -16.29
CA HIS A 158 22.38 -17.32 -15.99
C HIS A 158 23.44 -18.01 -16.83
N THR A 159 23.41 -19.34 -16.92
CA THR A 159 24.36 -20.10 -17.74
C THR A 159 24.31 -19.68 -19.22
N LYS A 160 23.12 -19.44 -19.77
CA LYS A 160 22.96 -18.95 -21.15
C LYS A 160 23.48 -17.53 -21.32
N THR A 161 23.16 -16.64 -20.39
CA THR A 161 23.64 -15.25 -20.42
C THR A 161 25.17 -15.21 -20.37
N ASP A 162 25.80 -15.99 -19.48
CA ASP A 162 27.25 -16.09 -19.38
C ASP A 162 27.88 -16.59 -20.70
N GLN A 163 27.22 -17.55 -21.37
CA GLN A 163 27.67 -18.04 -22.68
C GLN A 163 27.59 -16.95 -23.77
N TYR A 164 26.48 -16.21 -23.83
CA TYR A 164 26.34 -15.11 -24.79
C TYR A 164 27.35 -13.99 -24.53
N GLN A 165 27.62 -13.66 -23.27
CA GLN A 165 28.63 -12.68 -22.91
C GLN A 165 30.04 -13.09 -23.36
N ARG A 166 30.39 -14.38 -23.25
CA ARG A 166 31.68 -14.89 -23.78
C ARG A 166 31.77 -14.79 -25.29
N LEU A 167 30.70 -15.17 -26.01
CA LEU A 167 30.66 -15.11 -27.48
C LEU A 167 30.68 -13.67 -28.03
N MET A 168 30.23 -12.68 -27.25
CA MET A 168 30.32 -11.26 -27.62
C MET A 168 31.65 -10.61 -27.26
N ALA A 169 32.48 -11.28 -26.46
CA ALA A 169 33.81 -10.81 -26.05
C ALA A 169 34.94 -11.40 -26.92
N GLU A 170 34.62 -12.36 -27.80
CA GLU A 170 35.45 -12.81 -28.93
C GLU A 170 35.19 -11.95 -30.17
#